data_AF-A0A2D9E9M4-F1
#
_entry.id   AF-A0A2D9E9M4-F1
#
_cell.length_a   1.000
_cell.length_b   1.000
_cell.length_c   1.000
_cell.angle_alpha   90.00
_cell.angle_beta   90.00
_cell.angle_gamma   90.00
#
_symmetry.space_group_name_H-M   'P 1'
#
loop_
_entity.id
_entity.type
_entity.pdbx_description
1 polymer ?
#
loop_
_entity_poly.entity_id
_entity_poly.type
_entity_poly.pdbx_seq_one_letter_code
_entity_poly.pdbx_strand_id
1 'polypeptide(L)'
;MSLLENANTLSALLSKSQGWLQENGHSEALNDLRKQSAILERAKSSLQLRPMFALFGPSQVGKSYLASNALSDGNESLEVLVGDEVIDFIEDINPAGGGTEATGVVTRFSINPPLVGDYCVKIKLLRLLDVISIVAEGYLTEVNQGETNELEYHFNSQISQLQIDSRKLSENDIKDLENYLNTQFKDNYHITMLSQNNFWEATVNSLGAILSSTESIVNWFKILWKDDLHVTTMFTKLVQALEILNYSKDCTSKSELIKRDKGQLINVKSTLNFMGQYPDYPMPTNYQIEVDGNVITIENTILAALTKEIELNISKHLIDKRSFLKNADLVDFPGARPSNRYPITDANNVTSLFIRGKIRYLFE
;
A
#
# COMPACT_ATOMS: atom_id res chain seq x y z
N MET A 1 25.62 18.89 -13.77
CA MET A 1 24.26 18.87 -13.21
C MET A 1 23.98 17.49 -12.65
N SER A 2 23.39 17.40 -11.47
CA SER A 2 22.90 16.12 -10.93
C SER A 2 21.74 15.59 -11.77
N LEU A 3 21.44 14.28 -11.67
CA LEU A 3 20.25 13.70 -12.31
C LEU A 3 18.96 14.43 -11.90
N LEU A 4 18.88 14.85 -10.63
CA LEU A 4 17.73 15.59 -10.10
C LEU A 4 17.61 16.99 -10.71
N GLU A 5 18.72 17.71 -10.92
CA GLU A 5 18.73 19.01 -11.61
C GLU A 5 18.27 18.90 -13.06
N ASN A 6 18.73 17.86 -13.77
CA ASN A 6 18.28 17.57 -15.14
C ASN A 6 16.78 17.24 -15.17
N ALA A 7 16.29 16.43 -14.23
CA ALA A 7 14.88 16.08 -14.12
C ALA A 7 14.01 17.33 -13.83
N ASN A 8 14.47 18.23 -12.95
CA ASN A 8 13.79 19.50 -12.69
C ASN A 8 13.72 20.40 -13.93
N THR A 9 14.82 20.48 -14.68
CA THR A 9 14.89 21.25 -15.93
C THR A 9 13.94 20.70 -16.97
N LEU A 10 13.91 19.38 -17.16
CA LEU A 10 13.01 18.71 -18.10
C LEU A 10 11.54 18.89 -17.68
N SER A 11 11.23 18.78 -16.39
CA SER A 11 9.87 18.99 -15.87
C SER A 11 9.37 20.41 -16.20
N ALA A 12 10.21 21.44 -15.97
CA ALA A 12 9.87 22.82 -16.33
C ALA A 12 9.66 23.02 -17.84
N LEU A 13 10.44 22.35 -18.69
CA LEU A 13 10.26 22.38 -20.15
C LEU A 13 8.96 21.69 -20.56
N LEU A 14 8.65 20.52 -20.00
CA LEU A 14 7.41 19.81 -20.28
C LEU A 14 6.19 20.64 -19.89
N SER A 15 6.19 21.30 -18.72
CA SER A 15 5.10 22.19 -18.30
C SER A 15 4.90 23.35 -19.28
N LYS A 16 5.98 23.98 -19.77
CA LYS A 16 5.88 25.03 -20.79
C LYS A 16 5.28 24.52 -22.10
N SER A 17 5.74 23.35 -22.56
CA SER A 17 5.24 22.71 -23.77
C SER A 17 3.78 22.30 -23.64
N GLN A 18 3.34 21.83 -22.47
CA GLN A 18 1.93 21.53 -22.19
C GLN A 18 1.07 22.80 -22.30
N GLY A 19 1.50 23.92 -21.71
CA GLY A 19 0.82 25.21 -21.83
C GLY A 19 0.66 25.64 -23.29
N TRP A 20 1.76 25.57 -24.07
CA TRP A 20 1.72 25.90 -25.49
C TRP A 20 0.77 24.98 -26.29
N LEU A 21 0.82 23.66 -26.08
CA LEU A 21 -0.08 22.72 -26.78
C LEU A 21 -1.54 22.96 -26.44
N GLN A 22 -1.83 23.29 -25.17
CA GLN A 22 -3.17 23.62 -24.71
C GLN A 22 -3.70 24.89 -25.38
N GLU A 23 -2.88 25.95 -25.44
CA GLU A 23 -3.23 27.21 -26.12
C GLU A 23 -3.47 27.05 -27.63
N ASN A 24 -2.78 26.08 -28.26
CA ASN A 24 -2.84 25.85 -29.71
C ASN A 24 -3.77 24.67 -30.11
N GLY A 25 -4.54 24.11 -29.18
CA GLY A 25 -5.58 23.11 -29.49
C GLY A 25 -5.05 21.72 -29.91
N HIS A 26 -3.82 21.36 -29.55
CA HIS A 26 -3.21 20.07 -29.89
C HIS A 26 -3.51 18.99 -28.83
N SER A 27 -4.76 18.53 -28.76
CA SER A 27 -5.25 17.64 -27.69
C SER A 27 -4.52 16.30 -27.60
N GLU A 28 -4.24 15.64 -28.72
CA GLU A 28 -3.55 14.33 -28.75
C GLU A 28 -2.11 14.45 -28.23
N ALA A 29 -1.34 15.39 -28.78
CA ALA A 29 0.03 15.66 -28.34
C ALA A 29 0.08 16.12 -26.86
N LEU A 30 -0.91 16.88 -26.41
CA LEU A 30 -1.03 17.29 -25.01
C LEU A 30 -1.22 16.09 -24.09
N ASN A 31 -2.05 15.12 -24.49
CA ASN A 31 -2.29 13.90 -23.71
C ASN A 31 -1.03 13.04 -23.62
N ASP A 32 -0.28 12.88 -24.72
CA ASP A 32 0.98 12.16 -24.69
C ASP A 32 2.04 12.87 -23.84
N LEU A 33 2.12 14.19 -23.92
CA LEU A 33 3.03 14.96 -23.09
C LEU A 33 2.67 14.89 -21.59
N ARG A 34 1.37 14.82 -21.26
CA ARG A 34 0.91 14.56 -19.88
C ARG A 34 1.36 13.20 -19.36
N LYS A 35 1.30 12.15 -20.19
CA LYS A 35 1.84 10.81 -19.84
C LYS A 35 3.34 10.88 -19.56
N GLN A 36 4.11 11.56 -20.41
CA GLN A 36 5.56 11.72 -20.23
C GLN A 36 5.91 12.51 -18.96
N SER A 37 5.19 13.59 -18.67
CA SER A 37 5.36 14.33 -17.41
C SER A 37 5.06 13.47 -16.19
N ALA A 38 4.03 12.63 -16.22
CA ALA A 38 3.72 11.72 -15.13
C ALA A 38 4.86 10.70 -14.89
N ILE A 39 5.45 10.15 -15.97
CA ILE A 39 6.64 9.27 -15.87
C ILE A 39 7.82 10.01 -15.24
N LEU A 40 8.08 11.25 -15.67
CA LEU A 40 9.19 12.05 -15.14
C LEU A 40 9.01 12.38 -13.66
N GLU A 41 7.82 12.79 -13.22
CA GLU A 41 7.57 13.09 -11.82
C GLU A 41 7.70 11.84 -10.92
N ARG A 42 7.32 10.66 -11.43
CA ARG A 42 7.60 9.38 -10.75
C ARG A 42 9.10 9.14 -10.63
N ALA A 43 9.85 9.23 -11.73
CA ALA A 43 11.31 9.04 -11.72
C ALA A 43 12.02 10.03 -10.78
N LYS A 44 11.59 11.29 -10.79
CA LYS A 44 12.09 12.34 -9.90
C LYS A 44 11.82 12.04 -8.43
N SER A 45 10.62 11.56 -8.11
CA SER A 45 10.27 11.12 -6.76
C SER A 45 11.15 9.94 -6.32
N SER A 46 11.41 8.97 -7.21
CA SER A 46 12.29 7.84 -6.94
C SER A 46 13.75 8.25 -6.72
N LEU A 47 14.25 9.29 -7.40
CA LEU A 47 15.61 9.80 -7.20
C LEU A 47 15.86 10.38 -5.80
N GLN A 48 14.80 10.72 -5.07
CA GLN A 48 14.90 11.21 -3.68
C GLN A 48 14.91 10.07 -2.66
N LEU A 49 14.58 8.85 -3.08
CA LEU A 49 14.56 7.69 -2.20
C LEU A 49 15.97 7.10 -2.05
N ARG A 50 16.29 6.63 -0.83
CA ARG A 50 17.49 5.83 -0.62
C ARG A 50 17.34 4.49 -1.36
N PRO A 51 18.35 4.05 -2.12
CA PRO A 51 18.41 2.69 -2.64
C PRO A 51 18.15 1.65 -1.55
N MET A 52 17.66 0.48 -1.93
CA MET A 52 17.32 -0.57 -0.97
C MET A 52 17.73 -1.96 -1.48
N PHE A 53 18.26 -2.78 -0.57
CA PHE A 53 18.34 -4.22 -0.75
C PHE A 53 17.06 -4.85 -0.20
N ALA A 54 16.29 -5.52 -1.06
CA ALA A 54 15.05 -6.17 -0.68
C ALA A 54 15.27 -7.68 -0.48
N LEU A 55 14.87 -8.20 0.67
CA LEU A 55 14.76 -9.63 0.94
C LEU A 55 13.35 -10.08 0.58
N PHE A 56 13.23 -10.85 -0.50
CA PHE A 56 11.96 -11.41 -0.97
C PHE A 56 12.04 -12.92 -1.08
N GLY A 57 10.87 -13.57 -1.07
CA GLY A 57 10.76 -15.02 -1.21
C GLY A 57 9.53 -15.58 -0.51
N PRO A 58 9.33 -16.91 -0.58
CA PRO A 58 8.19 -17.56 0.06
C PRO A 58 8.10 -17.26 1.55
N SER A 59 6.91 -17.47 2.10
CA SER A 59 6.71 -17.50 3.54
C SER A 59 7.60 -18.55 4.21
N GLN A 60 8.04 -18.28 5.44
CA GLN A 60 8.76 -19.23 6.32
C GLN A 60 10.18 -19.66 5.88
N VAL A 61 10.80 -18.97 4.92
CA VAL A 61 12.19 -19.27 4.48
C VAL A 61 13.28 -18.57 5.31
N GLY A 62 12.91 -17.85 6.38
CA GLY A 62 13.86 -17.18 7.28
C GLY A 62 14.32 -15.77 6.84
N LYS A 63 13.52 -15.03 6.04
CA LYS A 63 13.88 -13.68 5.55
C LYS A 63 14.19 -12.68 6.67
N SER A 64 13.31 -12.57 7.68
CA SER A 64 13.52 -11.69 8.83
C SER A 64 14.75 -12.10 9.67
N TYR A 65 15.06 -13.39 9.71
CA TYR A 65 16.28 -13.89 10.36
C TYR A 65 17.54 -13.54 9.57
N LEU A 66 17.49 -13.62 8.24
CA LEU A 66 18.56 -13.13 7.37
C LEU A 66 18.76 -11.62 7.52
N ALA A 67 17.68 -10.84 7.61
CA ALA A 67 17.75 -9.41 7.88
C ALA A 67 18.42 -9.14 9.23
N SER A 68 17.99 -9.85 10.27
CA SER A 68 18.56 -9.76 11.62
C SER A 68 20.05 -10.06 11.63
N ASN A 69 20.49 -11.18 11.05
CA ASN A 69 21.91 -11.55 10.99
C ASN A 69 22.74 -10.60 10.11
N ALA A 70 22.14 -10.03 9.06
CA ALA A 70 22.83 -9.08 8.20
C ALA A 70 23.11 -7.76 8.94
N LEU A 71 22.24 -7.39 9.89
CA LEU A 71 22.25 -6.11 10.59
C LEU A 71 22.66 -6.20 12.06
N SER A 72 22.89 -7.39 12.60
CA SER A 72 23.42 -7.57 13.95
C SER A 72 24.93 -7.36 14.02
N ASP A 73 25.41 -7.03 15.22
CA ASP A 73 26.84 -6.93 15.50
C ASP A 73 27.39 -8.21 16.17
N GLY A 74 27.94 -9.11 15.36
CA GLY A 74 28.52 -10.35 15.86
C GLY A 74 27.46 -11.35 16.32
N ASN A 75 27.50 -11.74 17.60
CA ASN A 75 26.53 -12.67 18.21
C ASN A 75 25.36 -11.94 18.89
N GLU A 76 25.30 -10.61 18.78
CA GLU A 76 24.21 -9.81 19.33
C GLU A 76 22.95 -9.94 18.46
N SER A 77 21.80 -9.59 19.02
CA SER A 77 20.55 -9.52 18.27
C SER A 77 20.48 -8.23 17.44
N LEU A 78 19.47 -8.15 16.56
CA LEU A 78 19.22 -6.91 15.82
C LEU A 78 18.51 -5.90 16.70
N GLU A 79 19.24 -4.91 17.18
CA GLU A 79 18.69 -3.77 17.91
C GLU A 79 18.16 -2.68 16.95
N VAL A 80 16.92 -2.24 17.18
CA VAL A 80 16.33 -1.08 16.50
C VAL A 80 16.14 0.08 17.48
N LEU A 81 16.36 1.29 16.97
CA LEU A 81 16.24 2.55 17.71
C LEU A 81 14.87 3.15 17.43
N VAL A 82 14.04 3.31 18.47
CA VAL A 82 12.68 3.83 18.35
C VAL A 82 12.48 4.92 19.39
N GLY A 83 12.62 6.17 18.96
CA GLY A 83 12.73 7.30 19.90
C GLY A 83 13.99 7.15 20.74
N ASP A 84 13.81 7.14 22.05
CA ASP A 84 14.88 6.91 23.04
C ASP A 84 15.01 5.43 23.46
N GLU A 85 14.18 4.54 22.90
CA GLU A 85 14.21 3.11 23.21
C GLU A 85 15.14 2.34 22.25
N VAL A 86 15.84 1.35 22.80
CA VAL A 86 16.53 0.30 22.04
C VAL A 86 15.71 -0.98 22.22
N ILE A 87 15.27 -1.58 21.12
CA ILE A 87 14.33 -2.71 21.12
C ILE A 87 14.94 -3.85 20.32
N ASP A 88 14.84 -5.09 20.81
CA ASP A 88 15.23 -6.27 20.06
C ASP A 88 14.19 -6.56 18.97
N PHE A 89 14.60 -6.50 17.69
CA PHE A 89 13.67 -6.71 16.59
C PHE A 89 13.07 -8.12 16.57
N ILE A 90 13.85 -9.14 16.89
CA ILE A 90 13.35 -10.51 16.85
C ILE A 90 12.59 -10.81 18.14
N GLU A 91 13.07 -10.47 19.32
CA GLU A 91 12.42 -10.86 20.57
C GLU A 91 11.16 -10.01 20.88
N ASP A 92 11.20 -8.71 20.64
CA ASP A 92 10.17 -7.78 21.10
C ASP A 92 9.20 -7.32 20.00
N ILE A 93 9.56 -7.46 18.73
CA ILE A 93 8.74 -6.96 17.61
C ILE A 93 8.24 -8.12 16.73
N ASN A 94 9.14 -8.95 16.20
CA ASN A 94 8.81 -9.98 15.21
C ASN A 94 9.45 -11.35 15.53
N PRO A 95 9.03 -12.04 16.61
CA PRO A 95 9.65 -13.31 16.97
C PRO A 95 9.32 -14.41 15.99
N ALA A 96 10.20 -15.40 15.91
CA ALA A 96 9.95 -16.63 15.18
C ALA A 96 8.65 -17.28 15.67
N GLY A 97 7.57 -17.10 14.91
CA GLY A 97 6.30 -17.76 15.17
C GLY A 97 6.46 -19.25 14.88
N GLY A 98 6.00 -20.12 15.78
CA GLY A 98 6.09 -21.58 15.67
C GLY A 98 5.44 -22.16 14.41
N GLY A 99 6.10 -22.03 13.25
CA GLY A 99 5.66 -22.53 11.95
C GLY A 99 4.66 -21.64 11.20
N THR A 100 4.49 -20.36 11.54
CA THR A 100 3.63 -19.42 10.78
C THR A 100 4.42 -18.18 10.33
N GLU A 101 4.00 -17.59 9.22
CA GLU A 101 4.56 -16.32 8.74
C GLU A 101 4.42 -15.23 9.80
N ALA A 102 5.48 -14.47 10.03
CA ALA A 102 5.49 -13.48 11.10
C ALA A 102 5.08 -12.07 10.61
N THR A 103 5.56 -11.65 9.43
CA THR A 103 5.46 -10.26 8.95
C THR A 103 4.30 -10.04 7.95
N GLY A 104 3.45 -9.04 8.17
CA GLY A 104 2.35 -8.63 7.28
C GLY A 104 2.53 -7.29 6.56
N VAL A 105 3.66 -6.62 6.81
CA VAL A 105 4.01 -5.28 6.29
C VAL A 105 5.47 -5.29 5.82
N VAL A 106 5.86 -4.36 4.96
CA VAL A 106 7.28 -4.21 4.60
C VAL A 106 8.03 -3.57 5.78
N THR A 107 9.17 -4.13 6.20
CA THR A 107 10.01 -3.56 7.26
C THR A 107 11.30 -3.02 6.67
N ARG A 108 11.48 -1.70 6.69
CA ARG A 108 12.69 -1.01 6.25
C ARG A 108 13.60 -0.70 7.43
N PHE A 109 14.84 -1.15 7.36
CA PHE A 109 15.91 -0.82 8.30
C PHE A 109 16.80 0.27 7.71
N SER A 110 16.89 1.41 8.40
CA SER A 110 17.67 2.57 7.93
C SER A 110 18.57 3.16 9.00
N ILE A 111 19.74 3.64 8.58
CA ILE A 111 20.69 4.39 9.44
C ILE A 111 20.29 5.87 9.63
N ASN A 112 19.16 6.29 9.07
CA ASN A 112 18.58 7.60 9.34
C ASN A 112 18.39 7.76 10.85
N PRO A 113 18.55 8.99 11.39
CA PRO A 113 18.31 9.22 12.81
C PRO A 113 16.85 8.89 13.16
N PRO A 114 16.61 8.28 14.35
CA PRO A 114 15.25 8.07 14.83
C PRO A 114 14.55 9.41 15.04
N LEU A 115 13.22 9.38 14.90
CA LEU A 115 12.39 10.51 15.33
C LEU A 115 12.48 10.66 16.86
N VAL A 116 12.41 11.90 17.33
CA VAL A 116 12.43 12.22 18.76
C VAL A 116 11.00 12.50 19.24
N GLY A 117 10.69 12.09 20.48
CA GLY A 117 9.39 12.29 21.12
C GLY A 117 8.50 11.05 21.08
N ASP A 118 7.24 11.22 21.50
CA ASP A 118 6.31 10.11 21.70
C ASP A 118 5.96 9.37 20.40
N TYR A 119 5.76 10.10 19.28
CA TYR A 119 5.35 9.55 17.99
C TYR A 119 6.57 9.28 17.11
N CYS A 120 7.35 8.28 17.48
CA CYS A 120 8.68 8.02 16.93
C CYS A 120 8.75 6.90 15.88
N VAL A 121 7.67 6.15 15.67
CA VAL A 121 7.59 5.09 14.65
C VAL A 121 6.99 5.66 13.37
N LYS A 122 7.74 5.63 12.25
CA LYS A 122 7.24 6.08 10.94
C LYS A 122 6.53 4.96 10.20
N ILE A 123 5.31 5.24 9.76
CA ILE A 123 4.46 4.30 9.04
C ILE A 123 4.07 4.93 7.70
N LYS A 124 4.35 4.23 6.60
CA LYS A 124 3.79 4.56 5.28
C LYS A 124 2.49 3.81 5.09
N LEU A 125 1.46 4.52 4.66
CA LEU A 125 0.12 4.01 4.50
C LEU A 125 -0.14 3.62 3.04
N LEU A 126 -1.02 2.64 2.85
CA LEU A 126 -1.61 2.32 1.55
C LEU A 126 -2.56 3.45 1.14
N ARG A 127 -2.47 3.89 -0.12
CA ARG A 127 -3.42 4.84 -0.71
C ARG A 127 -4.72 4.15 -1.08
N LEU A 128 -5.76 4.93 -1.39
CA LEU A 128 -7.01 4.39 -1.95
C LEU A 128 -6.77 3.58 -3.23
N LEU A 129 -5.89 4.06 -4.13
CA LEU A 129 -5.46 3.31 -5.32
C LEU A 129 -4.91 1.92 -4.95
N ASP A 130 -4.01 1.88 -3.97
CA ASP A 130 -3.34 0.65 -3.54
C ASP A 130 -4.40 -0.33 -3.00
N VAL A 131 -5.32 0.15 -2.16
CA VAL A 131 -6.40 -0.69 -1.60
C VAL A 131 -7.33 -1.23 -2.69
N ILE A 132 -7.74 -0.41 -3.66
CA ILE A 132 -8.57 -0.87 -4.80
C ILE A 132 -7.83 -1.95 -5.59
N SER A 133 -6.55 -1.72 -5.89
CA SER A 133 -5.71 -2.65 -6.64
C SER A 133 -5.56 -3.99 -5.92
N ILE A 134 -5.25 -3.94 -4.62
CA ILE A 134 -5.09 -5.11 -3.75
C ILE A 134 -6.38 -5.95 -3.68
N VAL A 135 -7.52 -5.30 -3.52
CA VAL A 135 -8.82 -5.99 -3.39
C VAL A 135 -9.22 -6.61 -4.73
N ALA A 136 -9.12 -5.86 -5.83
CA ALA A 136 -9.43 -6.36 -7.17
C ALA A 136 -8.53 -7.55 -7.54
N GLU A 137 -7.22 -7.43 -7.35
CA GLU A 137 -6.27 -8.50 -7.60
C GLU A 137 -6.53 -9.73 -6.72
N GLY A 138 -6.74 -9.54 -5.42
CA GLY A 138 -7.06 -10.62 -4.51
C GLY A 138 -8.30 -11.39 -4.99
N TYR A 139 -9.35 -10.68 -5.41
CA TYR A 139 -10.56 -11.30 -5.95
C TYR A 139 -10.32 -12.05 -7.26
N LEU A 140 -9.66 -11.42 -8.22
CA LEU A 140 -9.42 -11.99 -9.55
C LEU A 140 -8.51 -13.23 -9.51
N THR A 141 -7.65 -13.33 -8.50
CA THR A 141 -6.70 -14.44 -8.32
C THR A 141 -7.22 -15.56 -7.44
N GLU A 142 -7.88 -15.24 -6.32
CA GLU A 142 -8.24 -16.21 -5.27
C GLU A 142 -9.67 -16.75 -5.38
N VAL A 143 -10.58 -16.08 -6.10
CA VAL A 143 -11.97 -16.53 -6.19
C VAL A 143 -12.18 -17.42 -7.41
N ASN A 144 -12.71 -18.62 -7.18
CA ASN A 144 -13.20 -19.47 -8.27
C ASN A 144 -14.40 -18.79 -8.93
N GLN A 145 -14.21 -18.34 -10.17
CA GLN A 145 -15.28 -17.77 -10.97
C GLN A 145 -16.24 -18.88 -11.38
N GLY A 146 -17.27 -19.13 -10.57
CA GLY A 146 -18.44 -19.90 -10.98
C GLY A 146 -19.15 -19.21 -12.16
N GLU A 147 -20.13 -19.90 -12.75
CA GLU A 147 -20.92 -19.35 -13.88
C GLU A 147 -21.35 -17.91 -13.58
N THR A 148 -20.98 -17.03 -14.50
CA THR A 148 -21.15 -15.58 -14.41
C THR A 148 -22.63 -15.26 -14.24
N ASN A 149 -23.01 -14.71 -13.08
CA ASN A 149 -24.22 -13.88 -13.04
C ASN A 149 -24.06 -12.81 -14.13
N GLU A 150 -25.08 -12.62 -14.96
CA GLU A 150 -25.10 -11.56 -15.97
C GLU A 150 -24.98 -10.21 -15.27
N LEU A 151 -23.78 -9.62 -15.29
CA LEU A 151 -23.57 -8.25 -14.84
C LEU A 151 -23.92 -7.31 -15.99
N GLU A 152 -24.75 -6.32 -15.73
CA GLU A 152 -24.97 -5.22 -16.67
C GLU A 152 -23.78 -4.24 -16.60
N TYR A 153 -23.13 -4.02 -17.74
CA TYR A 153 -22.00 -3.10 -17.88
C TYR A 153 -22.46 -1.76 -18.47
N HIS A 154 -23.27 -1.02 -17.72
CA HIS A 154 -23.75 0.29 -18.13
C HIS A 154 -23.20 1.39 -17.22
N PHE A 155 -22.29 2.20 -17.77
CA PHE A 155 -21.67 3.32 -17.06
C PHE A 155 -22.05 4.65 -17.71
N ASN A 156 -22.70 5.53 -16.94
CA ASN A 156 -23.02 6.88 -17.39
C ASN A 156 -21.77 7.77 -17.25
N SER A 157 -21.28 8.32 -18.36
CA SER A 157 -20.03 9.08 -18.44
C SER A 157 -20.23 10.61 -18.35
N GLN A 158 -21.04 11.07 -17.39
CA GLN A 158 -21.21 12.51 -17.20
C GLN A 158 -19.99 13.12 -16.51
N ILE A 159 -19.43 14.18 -17.11
CA ILE A 159 -18.32 14.93 -16.51
C ILE A 159 -18.80 15.56 -15.20
N SER A 160 -18.23 15.12 -14.08
CA SER A 160 -18.51 15.68 -12.78
C SER A 160 -17.96 17.10 -12.69
N GLN A 161 -18.79 18.02 -12.20
CA GLN A 161 -18.39 19.39 -11.89
C GLN A 161 -17.83 19.54 -10.47
N LEU A 162 -17.79 18.46 -9.68
CA LEU A 162 -17.27 18.48 -8.32
C LEU A 162 -15.75 18.55 -8.31
N GLN A 163 -15.20 19.28 -7.35
CA GLN A 163 -13.76 19.37 -7.16
C GLN A 163 -13.19 18.00 -6.77
N ILE A 164 -12.15 17.58 -7.49
CA ILE A 164 -11.46 16.31 -7.24
C ILE A 164 -10.47 16.51 -6.08
N ASP A 165 -10.64 15.77 -4.98
CA ASP A 165 -9.61 15.66 -3.95
C ASP A 165 -8.52 14.69 -4.40
N SER A 166 -7.50 15.24 -5.05
CA SER A 166 -6.35 14.49 -5.55
C SER A 166 -5.55 13.73 -4.49
N ARG A 167 -5.78 13.97 -3.18
CA ARG A 167 -5.23 13.13 -2.10
C ARG A 167 -5.82 11.72 -2.14
N LYS A 168 -7.10 11.59 -2.48
CA LYS A 168 -7.79 10.29 -2.59
C LYS A 168 -7.34 9.56 -3.84
N LEU A 169 -7.71 10.09 -5.00
CA LEU A 169 -7.40 9.56 -6.34
C LEU A 169 -7.33 10.69 -7.36
N SER A 170 -6.51 10.50 -8.39
CA SER A 170 -6.38 11.35 -9.57
C SER A 170 -6.71 10.58 -10.86
N GLU A 171 -6.89 11.29 -11.97
CA GLU A 171 -7.07 10.65 -13.28
C GLU A 171 -5.89 9.75 -13.66
N ASN A 172 -4.67 10.13 -13.27
CA ASN A 172 -3.48 9.30 -13.52
C ASN A 172 -3.51 8.02 -12.69
N ASP A 173 -4.02 8.07 -11.45
CA ASP A 173 -4.20 6.87 -10.63
C ASP A 173 -5.20 5.90 -11.29
N ILE A 174 -6.27 6.40 -11.92
CA ILE A 174 -7.24 5.56 -12.65
C ILE A 174 -6.59 4.91 -13.88
N LYS A 175 -5.77 5.66 -14.63
CA LYS A 175 -5.03 5.11 -15.79
C LYS A 175 -3.99 4.08 -15.36
N ASP A 176 -3.32 4.29 -14.23
CA ASP A 176 -2.38 3.33 -13.67
C ASP A 176 -3.12 2.05 -13.24
N LEU A 177 -4.30 2.16 -12.61
CA LEU A 177 -5.17 1.01 -12.28
C LEU A 177 -5.65 0.27 -13.53
N GLU A 178 -6.10 0.99 -14.56
CA GLU A 178 -6.51 0.44 -15.85
C GLU A 178 -5.37 -0.36 -16.47
N ASN A 179 -4.18 0.23 -16.58
CA ASN A 179 -3.01 -0.42 -17.16
C ASN A 179 -2.60 -1.65 -16.34
N TYR A 180 -2.62 -1.53 -15.01
CA TYR A 180 -2.28 -2.63 -14.11
C TYR A 180 -3.20 -3.83 -14.31
N LEU A 181 -4.52 -3.63 -14.20
CA LEU A 181 -5.47 -4.73 -14.31
C LEU A 181 -5.55 -5.30 -15.73
N ASN A 182 -5.50 -4.47 -16.78
CA ASN A 182 -5.50 -4.97 -18.16
C ASN A 182 -4.19 -5.69 -18.52
N THR A 183 -3.07 -5.37 -17.88
CA THR A 183 -1.81 -6.10 -18.11
C THR A 183 -1.80 -7.43 -17.36
N GLN A 184 -2.13 -7.41 -16.06
CA GLN A 184 -2.08 -8.60 -15.21
C GLN A 184 -3.21 -9.59 -15.51
N PHE A 185 -4.37 -9.10 -15.95
CA PHE A 185 -5.59 -9.89 -16.17
C PHE A 185 -6.14 -9.75 -17.59
N LYS A 186 -5.28 -9.60 -18.59
CA LYS A 186 -5.67 -9.45 -20.01
C LYS A 186 -6.62 -10.52 -20.54
N ASP A 187 -6.51 -11.75 -20.03
CA ASP A 187 -7.31 -12.91 -20.45
C ASP A 187 -8.58 -13.08 -19.59
N ASN A 188 -8.77 -12.21 -18.59
CA ASN A 188 -9.95 -12.23 -17.73
C ASN A 188 -11.11 -11.52 -18.43
N TYR A 189 -12.16 -12.29 -18.74
CA TYR A 189 -13.35 -11.78 -19.43
C TYR A 189 -13.97 -10.55 -18.76
N HIS A 190 -14.05 -10.53 -17.43
CA HIS A 190 -14.67 -9.42 -16.70
C HIS A 190 -13.89 -8.10 -16.86
N ILE A 191 -12.55 -8.16 -16.77
CA ILE A 191 -11.69 -6.97 -16.99
C ILE A 191 -11.80 -6.48 -18.44
N THR A 192 -11.81 -7.40 -19.40
CA THR A 192 -12.03 -7.07 -20.82
C THR A 192 -13.38 -6.39 -21.04
N MET A 193 -14.46 -6.88 -20.40
CA MET A 193 -15.79 -6.28 -20.51
C MET A 193 -15.86 -4.89 -19.90
N LEU A 194 -15.21 -4.64 -18.77
CA LEU A 194 -15.13 -3.29 -18.18
C LEU A 194 -14.49 -2.30 -19.16
N SER A 195 -13.36 -2.69 -19.77
CA SER A 195 -12.66 -1.86 -20.75
C SER A 195 -13.51 -1.61 -22.00
N GLN A 196 -14.16 -2.63 -22.55
CA GLN A 196 -15.02 -2.50 -23.74
C GLN A 196 -16.29 -1.66 -23.51
N ASN A 197 -16.75 -1.55 -22.27
CA ASN A 197 -17.94 -0.76 -21.91
C ASN A 197 -17.56 0.59 -21.28
N ASN A 198 -16.37 1.12 -21.56
CA ASN A 198 -15.91 2.46 -21.16
C ASN A 198 -15.89 2.70 -19.64
N PHE A 199 -15.71 1.66 -18.81
CA PHE A 199 -15.63 1.81 -17.35
C PHE A 199 -14.55 2.82 -16.93
N TRP A 200 -13.36 2.75 -17.53
CA TRP A 200 -12.22 3.59 -17.17
C TRP A 200 -12.46 5.06 -17.52
N GLU A 201 -12.97 5.33 -18.72
CA GLU A 201 -13.33 6.69 -19.15
C GLU A 201 -14.48 7.24 -18.28
N ALA A 202 -15.51 6.45 -18.00
CA ALA A 202 -16.60 6.86 -17.12
C ALA A 202 -16.12 7.14 -15.69
N THR A 203 -15.13 6.39 -15.19
CA THR A 203 -14.51 6.60 -13.88
C THR A 203 -13.76 7.94 -13.83
N VAL A 204 -12.96 8.24 -14.86
CA VAL A 204 -12.25 9.53 -14.99
C VAL A 204 -13.26 10.68 -15.04
N ASN A 205 -14.27 10.59 -15.90
CA ASN A 205 -15.27 11.65 -16.07
C ASN A 205 -16.09 11.88 -14.79
N SER A 206 -16.38 10.82 -14.03
CA SER A 206 -17.22 10.88 -12.82
C SER A 206 -16.42 11.04 -11.52
N LEU A 207 -15.10 11.23 -11.58
CA LEU A 207 -14.21 11.10 -10.42
C LEU A 207 -14.62 11.99 -9.24
N GLY A 208 -15.01 13.25 -9.49
CA GLY A 208 -15.49 14.16 -8.44
C GLY A 208 -16.73 13.64 -7.71
N ALA A 209 -17.65 12.98 -8.41
CA ALA A 209 -18.85 12.37 -7.81
C ALA A 209 -18.51 11.09 -7.06
N ILE A 210 -17.64 10.25 -7.62
CA ILE A 210 -17.17 9.01 -7.00
C ILE A 210 -16.49 9.31 -5.65
N LEU A 211 -15.64 10.33 -5.60
CA LEU A 211 -14.85 10.68 -4.43
C LEU A 211 -15.60 11.52 -3.37
N SER A 212 -16.87 11.84 -3.61
CA SER A 212 -17.67 12.71 -2.75
C SER A 212 -17.97 12.10 -1.37
N SER A 213 -18.06 10.77 -1.28
CA SER A 213 -18.33 10.05 -0.03
C SER A 213 -17.75 8.64 -0.06
N THR A 214 -17.56 8.04 1.11
CA THR A 214 -17.17 6.63 1.24
C THR A 214 -18.17 5.70 0.54
N GLU A 215 -19.48 5.96 0.65
CA GLU A 215 -20.52 5.18 -0.03
C GLU A 215 -20.37 5.26 -1.55
N SER A 216 -20.13 6.45 -2.11
CA SER A 216 -19.93 6.64 -3.56
C SER A 216 -18.68 5.91 -4.07
N ILE A 217 -17.58 5.91 -3.30
CA ILE A 217 -16.36 5.17 -3.63
C ILE A 217 -16.66 3.67 -3.70
N VAL A 218 -17.27 3.13 -2.65
CA VAL A 218 -17.62 1.70 -2.55
C VAL A 218 -18.57 1.29 -3.67
N ASN A 219 -19.64 2.06 -3.89
CA ASN A 219 -20.64 1.78 -4.92
C ASN A 219 -20.06 1.77 -6.33
N TRP A 220 -19.05 2.61 -6.61
CA TRP A 220 -18.40 2.63 -7.91
C TRP A 220 -17.44 1.46 -8.11
N PHE A 221 -16.53 1.21 -7.15
CA PHE A 221 -15.45 0.24 -7.34
C PHE A 221 -15.85 -1.20 -7.07
N LYS A 222 -16.99 -1.46 -6.42
CA LYS A 222 -17.47 -2.83 -6.14
C LYS A 222 -17.62 -3.71 -7.38
N ILE A 223 -17.80 -3.10 -8.55
CA ILE A 223 -17.89 -3.84 -9.79
C ILE A 223 -16.61 -4.62 -10.12
N LEU A 224 -15.43 -4.14 -9.68
CA LEU A 224 -14.15 -4.83 -9.91
C LEU A 224 -14.06 -6.22 -9.27
N TRP A 225 -14.90 -6.48 -8.26
CA TRP A 225 -15.07 -7.78 -7.62
C TRP A 225 -16.52 -8.26 -7.68
N LYS A 226 -17.23 -7.88 -8.75
CA LYS A 226 -18.59 -8.34 -9.08
C LYS A 226 -19.62 -8.13 -7.97
N ASP A 227 -19.44 -7.09 -7.16
CA ASP A 227 -20.26 -6.80 -5.98
C ASP A 227 -20.39 -7.98 -5.01
N ASP A 228 -19.31 -8.76 -4.82
CA ASP A 228 -19.27 -9.76 -3.77
C ASP A 228 -19.47 -9.11 -2.40
N LEU A 229 -20.52 -9.54 -1.68
CA LEU A 229 -20.95 -8.93 -0.42
C LEU A 229 -19.83 -8.86 0.62
N HIS A 230 -19.06 -9.93 0.78
CA HIS A 230 -18.00 -10.00 1.80
C HIS A 230 -16.84 -9.09 1.42
N VAL A 231 -16.44 -9.09 0.14
CA VAL A 231 -15.36 -8.23 -0.37
C VAL A 231 -15.78 -6.76 -0.30
N THR A 232 -17.00 -6.41 -0.70
CA THR A 232 -17.54 -5.05 -0.60
C THR A 232 -17.61 -4.58 0.86
N THR A 233 -18.01 -5.45 1.79
CA THR A 233 -18.04 -5.13 3.23
C THR A 233 -16.64 -4.84 3.77
N MET A 234 -15.67 -5.70 3.43
CA MET A 234 -14.27 -5.52 3.80
C MET A 234 -13.69 -4.23 3.20
N PHE A 235 -13.91 -3.98 1.92
CA PHE A 235 -13.46 -2.76 1.24
C PHE A 235 -14.06 -1.51 1.88
N THR A 236 -15.35 -1.54 2.24
CA THR A 236 -16.00 -0.45 2.97
C THR A 236 -15.29 -0.12 4.27
N LYS A 237 -14.93 -1.14 5.08
CA LYS A 237 -14.19 -0.93 6.34
C LYS A 237 -12.82 -0.27 6.09
N LEU A 238 -12.13 -0.67 5.02
CA LEU A 238 -10.83 -0.08 4.65
C LEU A 238 -10.97 1.38 4.18
N VAL A 239 -11.97 1.72 3.37
CA VAL A 239 -12.21 3.10 2.91
C VAL A 239 -12.61 4.02 4.07
N GLN A 240 -13.43 3.55 5.01
CA GLN A 240 -13.76 4.29 6.23
C GLN A 240 -12.52 4.60 7.07
N ALA A 241 -11.60 3.63 7.18
CA ALA A 241 -10.35 3.85 7.89
C ALA A 241 -9.40 4.82 7.14
N LEU A 242 -9.36 4.78 5.80
CA LEU A 242 -8.65 5.79 5.00
C LEU A 242 -9.23 7.20 5.19
N GLU A 243 -10.55 7.33 5.34
CA GLU A 243 -11.22 8.59 5.65
C GLU A 243 -10.81 9.12 7.04
N ILE A 244 -10.74 8.26 8.06
CA ILE A 244 -10.20 8.60 9.39
C ILE A 244 -8.74 9.08 9.29
N LEU A 245 -7.94 8.43 8.44
CA LEU A 245 -6.54 8.79 8.17
C LEU A 245 -6.40 10.02 7.25
N ASN A 246 -7.50 10.71 6.90
CA ASN A 246 -7.52 11.85 5.98
C ASN A 246 -6.84 11.56 4.62
N TYR A 247 -6.84 10.28 4.21
CA TYR A 247 -6.12 9.79 3.02
C TYR A 247 -4.63 10.16 2.99
N SER A 248 -4.01 10.32 4.17
CA SER A 248 -2.59 10.65 4.29
C SER A 248 -1.71 9.49 3.80
N LYS A 249 -0.51 9.84 3.32
CA LYS A 249 0.47 8.87 2.81
C LYS A 249 1.30 8.25 3.92
N ASP A 250 1.35 8.90 5.07
CA ASP A 250 2.15 8.50 6.20
C ASP A 250 1.49 8.92 7.52
N CYS A 251 1.92 8.26 8.58
CA CYS A 251 1.61 8.65 9.95
C CYS A 251 2.77 8.29 10.86
N THR A 252 2.72 8.79 12.09
CA THR A 252 3.65 8.39 13.15
C THR A 252 2.90 7.82 14.34
N SER A 253 3.54 6.89 15.05
CA SER A 253 2.94 6.23 16.22
C SER A 253 3.94 6.07 17.35
N LYS A 254 3.41 5.73 18.54
CA LYS A 254 4.21 5.37 19.70
C LYS A 254 4.82 3.97 19.53
N SER A 255 5.95 3.70 20.20
CA SER A 255 6.66 2.42 20.11
C SER A 255 5.81 1.21 20.52
N GLU A 256 4.82 1.39 21.39
CA GLU A 256 3.89 0.32 21.78
C GLU A 256 3.13 -0.33 20.63
N LEU A 257 2.93 0.40 19.53
CA LEU A 257 2.15 -0.12 18.42
C LEU A 257 2.85 -1.27 17.69
N ILE A 258 4.19 -1.30 17.73
CA ILE A 258 5.00 -2.31 17.05
C ILE A 258 5.42 -3.47 17.96
N LYS A 259 5.28 -3.30 19.28
CA LYS A 259 5.68 -4.31 20.27
C LYS A 259 4.75 -5.53 20.25
N ARG A 260 5.33 -6.71 20.45
CA ARG A 260 4.68 -8.02 20.40
C ARG A 260 3.61 -8.19 21.49
N ASP A 261 3.87 -7.68 22.69
CA ASP A 261 2.96 -7.75 23.84
C ASP A 261 1.85 -6.69 23.80
N LYS A 262 1.87 -5.82 22.79
CA LYS A 262 0.94 -4.69 22.62
C LYS A 262 0.32 -4.66 21.22
N GLY A 263 0.67 -3.67 20.40
CA GLY A 263 -0.07 -3.36 19.17
C GLY A 263 0.16 -4.33 18.02
N GLN A 264 1.30 -5.05 18.01
CA GLN A 264 1.62 -6.08 17.02
C GLN A 264 1.43 -5.64 15.56
N LEU A 265 1.66 -4.37 15.22
CA LEU A 265 1.36 -3.82 13.89
C LEU A 265 2.02 -4.60 12.74
N ILE A 266 3.24 -5.08 12.97
CA ILE A 266 4.03 -5.81 11.96
C ILE A 266 3.53 -7.25 11.78
N ASN A 267 2.86 -7.81 12.78
CA ASN A 267 2.42 -9.21 12.77
C ASN A 267 1.34 -9.42 11.71
N VAL A 268 1.53 -10.40 10.83
CA VAL A 268 0.55 -10.73 9.79
C VAL A 268 -0.82 -11.09 10.36
N LYS A 269 -0.87 -11.63 11.59
CA LYS A 269 -2.13 -11.93 12.28
C LYS A 269 -2.93 -10.67 12.60
N SER A 270 -2.27 -9.53 12.85
CA SER A 270 -2.96 -8.23 12.97
C SER A 270 -3.66 -7.87 11.67
N THR A 271 -2.99 -8.03 10.53
CA THR A 271 -3.61 -7.83 9.20
C THR A 271 -4.65 -8.89 8.86
N LEU A 272 -4.63 -10.09 9.44
CA LEU A 272 -5.68 -11.09 9.23
C LEU A 272 -6.91 -10.85 10.14
N ASN A 273 -6.71 -10.15 11.26
CA ASN A 273 -7.75 -9.88 12.25
C ASN A 273 -8.42 -8.49 12.12
N PHE A 274 -8.21 -7.73 11.04
CA PHE A 274 -8.85 -6.41 10.89
C PHE A 274 -10.38 -6.48 10.73
N MET A 275 -10.94 -7.65 10.46
CA MET A 275 -12.39 -7.87 10.52
C MET A 275 -12.86 -8.40 11.89
N GLY A 276 -11.94 -8.60 12.84
CA GLY A 276 -12.23 -9.03 14.23
C GLY A 276 -12.63 -10.50 14.39
N GLN A 277 -12.34 -11.35 13.40
CA GLN A 277 -12.82 -12.74 13.36
C GLN A 277 -11.70 -13.79 13.28
N TYR A 278 -10.43 -13.39 13.44
CA TYR A 278 -9.32 -14.32 13.37
C TYR A 278 -9.22 -15.16 14.66
N PRO A 279 -9.23 -16.50 14.58
CA PRO A 279 -9.26 -17.37 15.75
C PRO A 279 -8.06 -17.17 16.69
N ASP A 280 -8.31 -17.25 18.00
CA ASP A 280 -7.30 -17.24 19.06
C ASP A 280 -6.31 -16.05 19.00
N TYR A 281 -6.77 -14.89 18.50
CA TYR A 281 -5.99 -13.66 18.44
C TYR A 281 -6.63 -12.55 19.28
N PRO A 282 -5.83 -11.66 19.90
CA PRO A 282 -6.37 -10.57 20.70
C PRO A 282 -7.39 -9.74 19.93
N MET A 283 -8.43 -9.29 20.66
CA MET A 283 -9.41 -8.36 20.09
C MET A 283 -8.71 -7.10 19.57
N PRO A 284 -9.18 -6.53 18.46
CA PRO A 284 -8.67 -5.26 17.98
C PRO A 284 -8.76 -4.17 19.06
N THR A 285 -7.72 -3.37 19.20
CA THR A 285 -7.59 -2.33 20.22
C THR A 285 -7.21 -1.00 19.60
N ASN A 286 -7.70 0.08 20.20
CA ASN A 286 -7.49 1.43 19.72
C ASN A 286 -6.16 2.01 20.23
N TYR A 287 -5.38 2.60 19.32
CA TYR A 287 -4.13 3.32 19.63
C TYR A 287 -4.20 4.74 19.10
N GLN A 288 -3.44 5.63 19.75
CA GLN A 288 -3.24 6.99 19.26
C GLN A 288 -2.09 7.02 18.23
N ILE A 289 -2.34 7.68 17.11
CA ILE A 289 -1.34 7.97 16.08
C ILE A 289 -1.42 9.45 15.70
N GLU A 290 -0.33 9.99 15.17
CA GLU A 290 -0.30 11.34 14.61
C GLU A 290 -0.35 11.27 13.08
N VAL A 291 -1.31 11.98 12.50
CA VAL A 291 -1.55 12.08 11.06
C VAL A 291 -1.74 13.55 10.71
N ASP A 292 -0.95 14.06 9.76
CA ASP A 292 -0.98 15.46 9.32
C ASP A 292 -0.92 16.47 10.49
N GLY A 293 -0.15 16.14 11.54
CA GLY A 293 0.00 16.94 12.76
C GLY A 293 -1.15 16.87 13.76
N ASN A 294 -2.15 15.99 13.54
CA ASN A 294 -3.27 15.76 14.44
C ASN A 294 -3.17 14.38 15.09
N VAL A 295 -3.43 14.31 16.39
CA VAL A 295 -3.54 13.03 17.09
C VAL A 295 -4.95 12.47 16.91
N ILE A 296 -5.04 11.28 16.34
CA ILE A 296 -6.29 10.54 16.15
C ILE A 296 -6.21 9.16 16.81
N THR A 297 -7.36 8.50 16.94
CA THR A 297 -7.44 7.14 17.46
C THR A 297 -7.85 6.18 16.34
N ILE A 298 -7.14 5.07 16.21
CA ILE A 298 -7.44 4.02 15.21
C ILE A 298 -7.19 2.63 15.79
N GLU A 299 -7.98 1.66 15.31
CA GLU A 299 -7.80 0.24 15.65
C GLU A 299 -6.46 -0.29 15.08
N ASN A 300 -5.70 -1.05 15.87
CA ASN A 300 -4.37 -1.52 15.47
C ASN A 300 -4.39 -2.47 14.27
N THR A 301 -5.38 -3.35 14.19
CA THR A 301 -5.49 -4.37 13.12
C THR A 301 -5.89 -3.74 11.79
N ILE A 302 -6.80 -2.75 11.78
CA ILE A 302 -7.12 -2.00 10.56
C ILE A 302 -5.94 -1.13 10.11
N LEU A 303 -5.19 -0.54 11.04
CA LEU A 303 -3.96 0.17 10.73
C LEU A 303 -2.88 -0.79 10.18
N ALA A 304 -2.76 -2.00 10.73
CA ALA A 304 -1.87 -3.04 10.18
C ALA A 304 -2.26 -3.43 8.74
N ALA A 305 -3.57 -3.51 8.45
CA ALA A 305 -4.06 -3.75 7.10
C ALA A 305 -3.66 -2.63 6.14
N LEU A 306 -3.83 -1.37 6.55
CA LEU A 306 -3.50 -0.17 5.78
C LEU A 306 -2.01 0.22 5.81
N THR A 307 -1.17 -0.44 6.59
CA THR A 307 0.28 -0.16 6.62
C THR A 307 0.96 -0.81 5.42
N LYS A 308 1.62 0.01 4.59
CA LYS A 308 2.45 -0.43 3.46
C LYS A 308 3.84 -0.83 3.93
N GLU A 309 4.50 0.09 4.63
CA GLU A 309 5.89 -0.03 5.05
C GLU A 309 6.05 0.61 6.42
N ILE A 310 6.92 0.04 7.26
CA ILE A 310 7.39 0.65 8.50
C ILE A 310 8.89 0.89 8.42
N GLU A 311 9.34 2.06 8.88
CA GLU A 311 10.76 2.38 8.97
C GLU A 311 11.24 2.20 10.42
N LEU A 312 12.20 1.30 10.62
CA LEU A 312 12.89 1.08 11.87
C LEU A 312 14.33 1.58 11.73
N ASN A 313 14.78 2.38 12.70
CA ASN A 313 16.12 2.95 12.65
C ASN A 313 17.12 1.98 13.29
N ILE A 314 18.34 1.92 12.75
CA ILE A 314 19.44 1.10 13.26
C ILE A 314 20.67 1.96 13.52
N SER A 315 21.56 1.50 14.40
CA SER A 315 22.74 2.27 14.81
C SER A 315 23.66 2.59 13.63
N LYS A 316 24.10 3.85 13.53
CA LYS A 316 25.09 4.29 12.53
C LYS A 316 26.44 3.59 12.67
N HIS A 317 26.78 3.05 13.84
CA HIS A 317 28.02 2.28 14.03
C HIS A 317 28.06 1.03 13.15
N LEU A 318 26.91 0.45 12.77
CA LEU A 318 26.85 -0.70 11.88
C LEU A 318 27.47 -0.42 10.49
N ILE A 319 27.57 0.85 10.08
CA ILE A 319 28.22 1.26 8.83
C ILE A 319 29.68 0.78 8.76
N ASP A 320 30.39 0.75 9.88
CA ASP A 320 31.80 0.36 9.93
C ASP A 320 31.99 -1.12 9.57
N LYS A 321 30.97 -1.94 9.87
CA LYS A 321 30.95 -3.39 9.60
C LYS A 321 30.13 -3.74 8.35
N ARG A 322 29.26 -2.84 7.89
CA ARG A 322 28.31 -3.01 6.77
C ARG A 322 28.28 -1.75 5.92
N SER A 323 29.31 -1.58 5.10
CA SER A 323 29.52 -0.35 4.30
C SER A 323 28.39 -0.03 3.32
N PHE A 324 27.59 -1.02 2.91
CA PHE A 324 26.44 -0.80 2.04
C PHE A 324 25.39 0.14 2.67
N LEU A 325 25.28 0.14 4.00
CA LEU A 325 24.34 0.98 4.74
C LEU A 325 24.57 2.48 4.52
N LYS A 326 25.78 2.88 4.07
CA LYS A 326 26.08 4.28 3.68
C LYS A 326 25.11 4.78 2.62
N ASN A 327 24.81 3.92 1.64
CA ASN A 327 24.12 4.30 0.41
C ASN A 327 22.80 3.55 0.19
N ALA A 328 22.50 2.52 1.00
CA ALA A 328 21.30 1.72 0.84
C ALA A 328 20.70 1.31 2.19
N ASP A 329 19.39 1.15 2.21
CA ASP A 329 18.66 0.52 3.32
C ASP A 329 18.53 -0.99 3.08
N LEU A 330 18.22 -1.75 4.13
CA LEU A 330 17.81 -3.16 4.01
C LEU A 330 16.30 -3.24 4.25
N VAL A 331 15.59 -4.01 3.44
CA VAL A 331 14.14 -4.13 3.50
C VAL A 331 13.72 -5.59 3.53
N ASP A 332 12.93 -5.97 4.53
CA ASP A 332 12.31 -7.28 4.65
C ASP A 332 10.86 -7.23 4.15
N PHE A 333 10.55 -8.02 3.12
CA PHE A 333 9.19 -8.12 2.60
C PHE A 333 8.40 -9.23 3.30
N PRO A 334 7.07 -9.07 3.41
CA PRO A 334 6.20 -10.19 3.79
C PRO A 334 6.39 -11.35 2.79
N GLY A 335 6.24 -12.58 3.26
CA GLY A 335 6.48 -13.77 2.46
C GLY A 335 5.37 -14.05 1.46
N ALA A 336 5.76 -14.43 0.24
CA ALA A 336 4.79 -14.87 -0.76
C ALA A 336 4.01 -16.09 -0.27
N ARG A 337 2.69 -16.09 -0.50
CA ARG A 337 1.77 -17.19 -0.16
C ARG A 337 1.23 -17.81 -1.45
N PRO A 338 1.25 -19.14 -1.59
CA PRO A 338 0.74 -19.81 -2.79
C PRO A 338 -0.77 -19.60 -2.88
N SER A 339 -1.29 -19.17 -4.03
CA SER A 339 -2.73 -18.97 -4.23
C SER A 339 -3.53 -20.16 -3.75
N ASN A 340 -4.63 -19.90 -3.05
CA ASN A 340 -5.56 -20.93 -2.67
C ASN A 340 -6.91 -20.52 -3.22
N ARG A 341 -7.45 -21.22 -4.22
CA ARG A 341 -8.74 -20.82 -4.77
C ARG A 341 -9.87 -21.35 -3.88
N TYR A 342 -10.65 -20.46 -3.28
CA TYR A 342 -11.76 -20.81 -2.40
C TYR A 342 -12.99 -19.95 -2.71
N PRO A 343 -14.21 -20.45 -2.42
CA PRO A 343 -15.38 -19.59 -2.37
C PRO A 343 -15.23 -18.60 -1.21
N ILE A 344 -15.72 -17.37 -1.37
CA ILE A 344 -15.76 -16.40 -0.28
C ILE A 344 -17.06 -16.62 0.50
N THR A 345 -16.95 -17.25 1.66
CA THR A 345 -18.11 -17.60 2.51
C THR A 345 -18.13 -16.89 3.85
N ASP A 346 -17.00 -16.35 4.29
CA ASP A 346 -16.86 -15.70 5.59
C ASP A 346 -15.73 -14.65 5.60
N ALA A 347 -15.55 -13.99 6.75
CA ALA A 347 -14.52 -12.96 6.89
C ALA A 347 -13.08 -13.52 6.96
N ASN A 348 -12.88 -14.78 7.34
CA ASN A 348 -11.54 -15.36 7.39
C ASN A 348 -11.01 -15.61 5.96
N ASN A 349 -11.88 -16.06 5.06
CA ASN A 349 -11.56 -16.14 3.65
C ASN A 349 -11.35 -14.74 3.04
N VAL A 350 -12.13 -13.73 3.43
CA VAL A 350 -11.96 -12.38 2.86
C VAL A 350 -10.67 -11.68 3.30
N THR A 351 -10.26 -11.79 4.58
CA THR A 351 -8.99 -11.20 5.02
C THR A 351 -7.78 -11.98 4.49
N SER A 352 -7.93 -13.30 4.29
CA SER A 352 -6.93 -14.13 3.61
C SER A 352 -6.74 -13.74 2.14
N LEU A 353 -7.82 -13.37 1.45
CA LEU A 353 -7.78 -12.83 0.09
C LEU A 353 -7.04 -11.50 0.07
N PHE A 354 -7.39 -10.59 1.00
CA PHE A 354 -6.77 -9.28 1.10
C PHE A 354 -5.26 -9.37 1.33
N ILE A 355 -4.79 -10.17 2.30
CA ILE A 355 -3.35 -10.28 2.57
C ILE A 355 -2.58 -10.83 1.36
N ARG A 356 -3.17 -11.75 0.58
CA ARG A 356 -2.53 -12.30 -0.62
C ARG A 356 -2.45 -11.27 -1.74
N GLY A 357 -3.54 -10.54 -1.98
CA GLY A 357 -3.55 -9.40 -2.89
C GLY A 357 -2.53 -8.34 -2.47
N LYS A 358 -2.46 -8.02 -1.17
CA LYS A 358 -1.50 -7.06 -0.60
C LYS A 358 -0.06 -7.49 -0.86
N ILE A 359 0.27 -8.75 -0.56
CA ILE A 359 1.62 -9.27 -0.75
C ILE A 359 2.03 -9.23 -2.22
N ARG A 360 1.15 -9.63 -3.15
CA ARG A 360 1.45 -9.58 -4.58
C ARG A 360 1.63 -8.14 -5.07
N TYR A 361 0.70 -7.25 -4.72
CA TYR A 361 0.77 -5.83 -5.06
C TYR A 361 2.06 -5.16 -4.55
N LEU A 362 2.56 -5.55 -3.37
CA LEU A 362 3.83 -5.02 -2.85
C LEU A 362 5.06 -5.46 -3.67
N PHE A 363 4.97 -6.54 -4.44
CA PHE A 363 6.07 -7.03 -5.29
C PHE A 363 6.08 -6.42 -6.70
N GLU A 364 5.00 -5.75 -7.10
CA GLU A 364 4.88 -5.00 -8.36
C GLU A 364 5.29 -3.54 -8.16
#